data_AF-A0A950BHU0-F1
#
_entry.id   AF-A0A950BHU0-F1
#
_cell.length_a   1.000
_cell.length_b   1.000
_cell.length_c   1.000
_cell.angle_alpha   90.00
_cell.angle_beta   90.00
_cell.angle_gamma   90.00
#
_symmetry.space_group_name_H-M   'P 1'
#
loop_
_entity.id
_entity.type
_entity.pdbx_description
1 polymer ?
#
loop_
_entity_poly.entity_id
_entity_poly.type
_entity_poly.pdbx_seq_one_letter_code
_entity_poly.pdbx_strand_id
1 'polypeptide(L)'
;AYVNFARRAPWQEAVCSSLTEMFAPQIHLDRLAGWPSHYPWIEPQGLEYFRSRVPLAQRDVEHGLEVTLGHFRTAAEQRRAVEILQFKLDILWSILDAVEKAWPI
;
A
#
# COMPACT_ATOMS: atom_id res chain seq x y z
N ALA A 1 4.07 -14.31 0.86
CA ALA A 1 2.82 -14.29 1.64
C ALA A 1 1.66 -13.68 0.85
N TYR A 2 1.75 -12.42 0.40
CA TYR A 2 0.65 -11.68 -0.24
C TYR A 2 -0.03 -12.40 -1.42
N VAL A 3 0.77 -12.85 -2.41
CA VAL A 3 0.23 -13.55 -3.60
C VAL A 3 -0.53 -14.83 -3.22
N ASN A 4 -0.09 -15.54 -2.18
CA ASN A 4 -0.78 -16.74 -1.72
C ASN A 4 -2.10 -16.40 -1.02
N PHE A 5 -2.16 -15.28 -0.28
CA PHE A 5 -3.40 -14.76 0.29
C PHE A 5 -4.39 -14.39 -0.82
N ALA A 6 -3.98 -13.56 -1.78
CA ALA A 6 -4.83 -13.14 -2.90
C ALA A 6 -5.35 -14.32 -3.76
N ARG A 7 -4.59 -15.42 -3.85
CA ARG A 7 -5.01 -16.63 -4.58
C ARG A 7 -6.04 -17.47 -3.83
N ARG A 8 -6.05 -17.44 -2.50
CA ARG A 8 -6.79 -18.40 -1.65
C ARG A 8 -7.96 -17.78 -0.90
N ALA A 9 -7.87 -16.50 -0.54
CA ALA A 9 -8.92 -15.79 0.16
C ALA A 9 -10.09 -15.48 -0.78
N PRO A 10 -11.29 -15.22 -0.25
CA PRO A 10 -12.37 -14.61 -1.03
C PRO A 10 -11.88 -13.33 -1.72
N TRP A 11 -12.34 -13.07 -2.93
CA TRP A 11 -11.83 -11.96 -3.73
C TRP A 11 -12.05 -10.59 -3.06
N GLN A 12 -13.10 -10.44 -2.24
CA GLN A 12 -13.34 -9.23 -1.46
C GLN A 12 -12.29 -9.01 -0.36
N GLU A 13 -11.81 -10.08 0.28
CA GLU A 13 -10.67 -9.99 1.21
C GLU A 13 -9.39 -9.60 0.47
N ALA A 14 -9.18 -10.14 -0.74
CA ALA A 14 -8.06 -9.76 -1.59
C ALA A 14 -8.12 -8.27 -2.00
N VAL A 15 -9.30 -7.76 -2.38
CA VAL A 15 -9.52 -6.32 -2.66
C VAL A 15 -9.32 -5.48 -1.41
N CYS A 16 -9.89 -5.86 -0.26
CA CYS A 16 -9.71 -5.15 1.00
C CYS A 16 -8.22 -4.96 1.35
N SER A 17 -7.38 -5.95 1.07
CA SER A 17 -5.94 -5.86 1.29
C SER A 17 -5.21 -4.83 0.43
N SER A 18 -5.82 -4.27 -0.63
CA SER A 18 -5.21 -3.18 -1.41
C SER A 18 -5.32 -1.83 -0.70
N LEU A 19 -6.22 -1.68 0.27
CA LEU A 19 -6.57 -0.40 0.92
C LEU A 19 -5.43 0.31 1.67
N THR A 20 -4.25 -0.32 1.79
CA THR A 20 -3.02 0.43 2.10
C THR A 20 -2.74 1.56 1.11
N GLU A 21 -3.31 1.52 -0.10
CA GLU A 21 -3.24 2.58 -1.10
C GLU A 21 -3.88 3.89 -0.64
N MET A 22 -4.73 3.88 0.40
CA MET A 22 -5.19 5.12 1.06
C MET A 22 -4.03 5.96 1.60
N PHE A 23 -2.91 5.32 1.95
CA PHE A 23 -1.72 5.98 2.52
C PHE A 23 -0.63 6.25 1.48
N ALA A 24 -0.73 5.65 0.28
CA ALA A 24 0.31 5.71 -0.74
C ALA A 24 0.56 7.12 -1.32
N PRO A 25 -0.44 7.99 -1.53
CA PRO A 25 -0.21 9.34 -2.05
C PRO A 25 0.76 10.16 -1.19
N GLN A 26 0.61 10.12 0.13
CA GLN A 26 1.44 10.91 1.04
C GLN A 26 2.91 10.52 0.92
N ILE A 27 3.24 9.23 1.03
CA ILE A 27 4.63 8.77 0.94
C ILE A 27 5.25 9.02 -0.45
N HIS A 28 4.45 9.05 -1.52
CA HIS A 28 4.92 9.43 -2.85
C HIS A 28 5.23 10.94 -2.93
N LEU A 29 4.37 11.79 -2.37
CA LEU A 29 4.60 13.24 -2.29
C LEU A 29 5.85 13.56 -1.45
N ASP A 30 6.04 12.88 -0.32
CA ASP A 30 7.21 13.08 0.54
C ASP A 30 8.52 12.78 -0.21
N ARG A 31 8.54 11.72 -1.02
CA ARG A 31 9.70 11.37 -1.87
C ARG A 31 9.93 12.43 -2.94
N LEU A 32 8.87 12.88 -3.62
CA LEU A 32 8.96 13.91 -4.66
C LEU A 32 9.47 15.25 -4.12
N ALA A 33 9.12 15.59 -2.88
CA ALA A 33 9.59 16.80 -2.20
C ALA A 33 11.03 16.67 -1.66
N GLY A 34 11.37 15.53 -1.05
CA GLY A 34 12.63 15.36 -0.33
C GLY A 34 13.80 14.86 -1.18
N TRP A 35 13.56 13.91 -2.09
CA TRP A 35 14.65 13.21 -2.78
C TRP A 35 15.52 14.11 -3.67
N PRO A 36 14.97 15.08 -4.43
CA PRO A 36 15.80 15.95 -5.25
C PRO A 36 16.87 16.73 -4.44
N SER A 37 16.55 17.07 -3.19
CA SER A 37 17.45 17.81 -2.30
C SER A 37 18.48 16.89 -1.62
N HIS A 38 18.05 15.71 -1.15
CA HIS A 38 18.92 14.79 -0.42
C HIS A 38 19.77 13.89 -1.31
N TYR A 39 19.28 13.60 -2.52
CA TYR A 39 19.87 12.65 -3.46
C TYR A 39 19.91 13.24 -4.88
N PRO A 40 20.67 14.33 -5.11
CA PRO A 40 20.66 15.08 -6.38
C PRO A 40 21.21 14.29 -7.58
N TRP A 41 21.83 13.14 -7.33
CA TRP A 41 22.31 12.21 -8.35
C TRP A 41 21.18 11.35 -8.95
N ILE A 42 19.98 11.33 -8.36
CA ILE A 42 18.81 10.65 -8.92
C ILE A 42 18.26 11.48 -10.08
N GLU A 43 18.21 10.90 -11.27
CA GLU A 43 17.66 11.57 -12.44
C GLU A 43 16.15 11.85 -12.29
N PRO A 44 15.64 13.01 -12.76
CA PRO A 44 14.22 13.38 -12.62
C PRO A 44 13.23 12.36 -13.22
N GLN A 45 13.68 11.60 -14.21
CA GLN A 45 12.91 10.54 -14.87
C GLN A 45 12.66 9.35 -13.94
N GLY A 46 13.59 9.08 -13.00
CA GLY A 46 13.43 8.05 -11.97
C GLY A 46 12.30 8.33 -10.97
N LEU A 47 11.81 9.57 -10.91
CA LEU A 47 10.71 9.97 -10.03
C LEU A 47 9.32 9.88 -10.69
N GLU A 48 9.26 9.56 -11.98
CA GLU A 48 8.01 9.57 -12.74
C GLU A 48 7.00 8.52 -12.24
N TYR A 49 7.50 7.39 -11.74
CA TYR A 49 6.67 6.39 -11.08
C TYR A 49 5.88 6.99 -9.90
N PHE A 50 6.51 7.77 -9.03
CA PHE A 50 5.81 8.38 -7.90
C PHE A 50 4.78 9.42 -8.36
N ARG A 51 5.09 10.23 -9.38
CA ARG A 51 4.15 11.22 -9.94
C ARG A 51 2.88 10.58 -10.47
N SER A 52 3.03 9.54 -11.28
CA SER A 52 1.89 8.82 -11.88
C SER A 52 1.02 8.09 -10.85
N ARG A 53 1.62 7.59 -9.75
CA ARG A 53 0.89 6.83 -8.72
C ARG A 53 -0.01 7.68 -7.82
N VAL A 54 0.28 8.97 -7.62
CA VAL A 54 -0.55 9.86 -6.77
C VAL A 54 -2.01 9.91 -7.25
N PRO A 55 -2.33 10.26 -8.51
CA PRO A 55 -3.71 10.28 -8.99
C PRO A 55 -4.32 8.88 -9.25
N LEU A 56 -3.49 7.85 -9.48
CA LEU A 56 -3.98 6.48 -9.66
C LEU A 56 -4.47 5.86 -8.34
N ALA A 57 -3.70 6.02 -7.26
CA ALA A 57 -4.05 5.48 -5.96
C ALA A 57 -5.39 6.01 -5.45
N GLN A 58 -5.75 7.27 -5.75
CA GLN A 58 -7.07 7.82 -5.40
C GLN A 58 -8.22 7.06 -6.06
N ARG A 59 -8.10 6.75 -7.36
CA ARG A 59 -9.13 5.99 -8.10
C ARG A 59 -9.23 4.55 -7.64
N ASP A 60 -8.09 3.90 -7.38
CA ASP A 60 -8.05 2.51 -6.94
C ASP A 60 -8.68 2.35 -5.54
N VAL A 61 -8.45 3.35 -4.67
CA VAL A 61 -9.02 3.40 -3.31
C VAL A 61 -10.54 3.56 -3.34
N GLU A 62 -11.10 4.40 -4.21
CA GLU A 62 -12.55 4.61 -4.29
C GLU A 62 -13.29 3.28 -4.51
N HIS A 63 -12.86 2.51 -5.51
CA HIS A 63 -13.45 1.21 -5.80
C HIS A 63 -13.19 0.18 -4.68
N GLY A 64 -11.97 0.11 -4.17
CA GLY A 64 -11.62 -0.82 -3.09
C GLY A 64 -12.43 -0.55 -1.81
N LEU A 65 -12.67 0.72 -1.50
CA LEU A 65 -13.42 1.16 -0.33
C LEU A 65 -14.91 0.85 -0.49
N GLU A 66 -15.48 1.09 -1.67
CA GLU A 66 -16.86 0.73 -1.99
C GLU A 66 -17.10 -0.78 -1.80
N VAL A 67 -16.24 -1.63 -2.38
CA VAL A 67 -16.34 -3.10 -2.23
C VAL A 67 -16.23 -3.51 -0.78
N THR A 68 -15.27 -2.93 -0.04
CA THR A 68 -15.03 -3.28 1.37
C THR A 68 -16.22 -2.88 2.25
N LEU A 69 -16.70 -1.64 2.14
CA LEU A 69 -17.86 -1.18 2.91
C LEU A 69 -19.15 -1.91 2.52
N GLY A 70 -19.28 -2.30 1.25
CA GLY A 70 -20.41 -3.07 0.75
C GLY A 70 -20.44 -4.53 1.20
N HIS A 71 -19.28 -5.15 1.44
CA HIS A 71 -19.13 -6.57 1.79
C HIS A 71 -19.06 -6.83 3.31
N PHE A 72 -18.25 -6.06 4.04
CA PHE A 72 -17.98 -6.29 5.47
C PHE A 72 -18.97 -5.50 6.34
N ARG A 73 -20.16 -6.06 6.59
CA ARG A 73 -21.30 -5.32 7.18
C ARG A 73 -21.48 -5.54 8.67
N THR A 74 -21.01 -6.66 9.19
CA THR A 74 -21.10 -6.99 10.62
C THR A 74 -19.84 -6.58 11.36
N ALA A 75 -19.93 -6.40 12.68
CA ALA A 75 -18.75 -6.09 13.50
C ALA A 75 -17.66 -7.17 13.43
N ALA A 76 -18.03 -8.44 13.23
CA ALA A 76 -17.08 -9.53 13.03
C ALA A 76 -16.34 -9.39 11.69
N GLU A 77 -17.05 -9.13 10.61
CA GLU A 77 -16.48 -8.90 9.28
C GLU A 77 -15.61 -7.63 9.25
N GLN A 78 -16.03 -6.54 9.88
CA GLN A 78 -15.25 -5.31 9.93
C GLN A 78 -13.92 -5.51 10.68
N ARG A 79 -13.93 -6.26 11.80
CA ARG A 79 -12.68 -6.64 12.48
C ARG A 79 -11.79 -7.47 11.56
N ARG A 80 -12.37 -8.41 10.82
CA ARG A 80 -11.64 -9.18 9.81
C ARG A 80 -11.01 -8.30 8.72
N ALA A 81 -11.73 -7.28 8.23
CA ALA A 81 -11.18 -6.31 7.26
C ALA A 81 -9.98 -5.55 7.84
N VAL A 82 -10.05 -5.11 9.10
CA VAL A 82 -8.93 -4.45 9.78
C VAL A 82 -7.75 -5.40 9.96
N GLU A 83 -7.97 -6.67 10.33
CA GLU A 83 -6.92 -7.69 10.41
C GLU A 83 -6.24 -7.94 9.07
N ILE A 84 -6.99 -7.94 7.96
CA ILE A 84 -6.44 -8.06 6.60
C ILE A 84 -5.55 -6.85 6.28
N LEU A 85 -5.98 -5.65 6.64
CA LEU A 85 -5.19 -4.44 6.45
C LEU A 85 -3.91 -4.46 7.29
N GLN A 86 -3.99 -4.90 8.55
CA GLN A 86 -2.83 -5.12 9.41
C GLN A 86 -1.85 -6.12 8.79
N PHE A 87 -2.34 -7.27 8.31
CA PHE A 87 -1.53 -8.25 7.59
C PHE A 87 -0.80 -7.64 6.39
N LYS A 88 -1.46 -6.75 5.63
CA LYS A 88 -0.81 -6.06 4.51
C LYS A 88 0.29 -5.11 5.00
N LEU A 89 0.06 -4.36 6.09
CA LEU A 89 1.05 -3.49 6.70
C LEU A 89 2.27 -4.29 7.19
N ASP A 90 2.06 -5.44 7.82
CA ASP A 90 3.13 -6.32 8.31
C ASP A 90 4.03 -6.81 7.15
N ILE A 91 3.45 -7.06 5.97
CA ILE A 91 4.23 -7.41 4.77
C ILE A 91 5.12 -6.25 4.32
N LEU A 92 4.56 -5.03 4.24
CA LEU A 92 5.32 -3.85 3.85
C LEU A 92 6.45 -3.57 4.84
N TRP A 93 6.18 -3.73 6.13
CA TRP A 93 7.15 -3.58 7.20
C TRP A 93 8.26 -4.62 7.10
N SER A 94 7.91 -5.89 6.91
CA SER A 94 8.87 -7.00 6.78
C SER A 94 9.84 -6.82 5.61
N ILE A 95 9.40 -6.17 4.53
CA ILE A 95 10.29 -5.83 3.39
C ILE A 95 11.34 -4.81 3.85
N LEU A 96 10.95 -3.78 4.60
CA LEU A 96 11.88 -2.78 5.12
C LEU A 96 12.81 -3.36 6.17
N ASP A 97 12.33 -4.23 7.08
CA ASP A 97 13.17 -4.94 8.04
C ASP A 97 14.25 -5.78 7.33
N ALA A 98 13.91 -6.42 6.21
CA ALA A 98 14.86 -7.21 5.44
C ALA A 98 15.94 -6.32 4.79
N VAL A 99 15.54 -5.15 4.28
CA VAL A 99 16.48 -4.15 3.74
C VAL A 99 17.39 -3.64 4.85
N GLU A 100 16.84 -3.23 6.00
CA GLU A 100 17.63 -2.76 7.15
C GLU A 100 18.65 -3.80 7.62
N LYS A 101 18.25 -5.08 7.71
CA LYS A 101 19.16 -6.16 8.14
C LYS A 101 20.27 -6.46 7.14
N ALA A 102 20.00 -6.34 5.84
CA ALA A 102 20.98 -6.60 4.79
C ALA A 102 21.92 -5.40 4.54
N TRP A 103 21.42 -4.18 4.77
CA TRP A 103 22.15 -2.92 4.62
C TRP A 103 21.97 -2.06 5.87
N PRO A 104 22.59 -2.45 7.00
CA PRO A 104 22.56 -1.65 8.22
C PRO A 104 23.25 -0.30 7.96
N ILE A 105 22.68 0.75 8.53
CA ILE A 105 23.20 2.13 8.45
C ILE A 105 24.53 2.24 9.21
#